data_AF-A0A803N020-F1
#
_entry.id   AF-A0A803N020-F1
#
_cell.length_a   1.000
_cell.length_b   1.000
_cell.length_c   1.000
_cell.angle_alpha   90.00
_cell.angle_beta   90.00
_cell.angle_gamma   90.00
#
_symmetry.space_group_name_H-M   'P 1'
#
loop_
_entity.id
_entity.type
_entity.pdbx_description
1 polymer ?
#
loop_
_entity_poly.entity_id
_entity_poly.type
_entity_poly.pdbx_seq_one_letter_code
_entity_poly.pdbx_strand_id
1 'polypeptide(L)'
;MLFEGSGLGSWLGLHAPTYKRLTLEFLSTLQVQRDTNKTPRRITFQLMNSLHNLTIRRINQVFGWPTTRTIGPRDSYPRNYNAGEFWRKITSLFEYNPRTDKATTIIHPGFRLSQRTTTNTTFVRGDSSWVVSTRELYFLWHLSEGITTLDVGFWLVDHLEDVATGSDNITTGGMITIIAAALNLDFADEEVCLGPTQLDMQSLRTVRWVVDAEGAHPYLWYASGRPYAYHPD
;
A
#
# COMPACT_ATOMS: atom_id res chain seq x y z
N MET A 1 -11.23 8.15 10.00
CA MET A 1 -9.96 7.41 9.70
C MET A 1 -9.12 8.23 8.72
N LEU A 2 -7.77 8.16 8.71
CA LEU A 2 -6.91 9.03 7.85
C LEU A 2 -7.21 8.96 6.33
N PHE A 3 -7.82 7.86 5.87
CA PHE A 3 -8.29 7.72 4.49
C PHE A 3 -9.64 8.39 4.21
N GLU A 4 -10.45 8.61 5.25
CA GLU A 4 -11.70 9.36 5.18
C GLU A 4 -11.35 10.85 5.16
N GLY A 5 -11.68 11.53 4.05
CA GLY A 5 -11.32 12.93 3.81
C GLY A 5 -10.14 13.13 2.85
N SER A 6 -9.27 12.12 2.64
CA SER A 6 -8.17 12.22 1.67
C SER A 6 -8.56 11.81 0.23
N GLY A 7 -9.81 11.40 0.03
CA GLY A 7 -10.31 10.88 -1.26
C GLY A 7 -9.85 9.45 -1.55
N LEU A 8 -9.44 8.73 -0.51
CA LEU A 8 -8.81 7.42 -0.58
C LEU A 8 -9.60 6.34 0.19
N GLY A 9 -10.89 6.58 0.45
CA GLY A 9 -11.73 5.63 1.19
C GLY A 9 -11.90 4.28 0.49
N SER A 10 -11.89 4.25 -0.84
CA SER A 10 -11.91 3.01 -1.65
C SER A 10 -10.73 2.09 -1.39
N TRP A 11 -9.65 2.63 -0.82
CA TRP A 11 -8.40 1.94 -0.61
C TRP A 11 -8.50 0.82 0.43
N LEU A 12 -9.33 1.00 1.46
CA LEU A 12 -9.53 -0.01 2.51
C LEU A 12 -10.28 -1.25 2.02
N GLY A 13 -11.02 -1.14 0.92
CA GLY A 13 -11.79 -2.23 0.32
C GLY A 13 -11.07 -2.97 -0.81
N LEU A 14 -9.81 -2.62 -1.12
CA LEU A 14 -9.09 -3.29 -2.21
C LEU A 14 -8.68 -4.71 -1.79
N HIS A 15 -9.34 -5.71 -2.37
CA HIS A 15 -8.95 -7.10 -2.26
C HIS A 15 -9.24 -7.84 -3.56
N ALA A 16 -8.40 -8.82 -3.88
CA ALA A 16 -8.62 -9.75 -4.98
C ALA A 16 -7.83 -11.05 -4.73
N PRO A 17 -8.31 -12.20 -5.25
CA PRO A 17 -7.50 -13.41 -5.30
C PRO A 17 -6.24 -13.17 -6.13
N THR A 18 -5.23 -14.01 -5.94
CA THR A 18 -4.03 -14.02 -6.77
C THR A 18 -4.10 -15.18 -7.74
N TYR A 19 -3.90 -14.94 -9.03
CA TYR A 19 -3.76 -16.00 -10.04
C TYR A 19 -2.31 -16.11 -10.46
N LYS A 20 -1.73 -17.31 -10.34
CA LYS A 20 -0.29 -17.53 -10.56
C LYS A 20 0.12 -17.16 -11.98
N ARG A 21 -0.62 -17.66 -12.98
CA ARG A 21 -0.31 -17.44 -14.40
C ARG A 21 -0.36 -15.97 -14.77
N LEU A 22 -1.46 -15.28 -14.42
CA LEU A 22 -1.63 -13.84 -14.67
C LEU A 22 -0.50 -13.03 -14.04
N THR A 23 -0.15 -13.34 -12.79
CA THR A 23 0.88 -12.63 -12.04
C THR A 23 2.25 -12.77 -12.72
N LEU A 24 2.63 -13.99 -13.09
CA LEU A 24 3.92 -14.26 -13.72
C LEU A 24 3.99 -13.69 -15.14
N GLU A 25 2.92 -13.82 -15.93
CA GLU A 25 2.84 -13.26 -17.28
C GLU A 25 2.98 -11.73 -17.24
N PHE A 26 2.21 -11.07 -16.38
CA PHE A 26 2.26 -9.63 -16.20
C PHE A 26 3.67 -9.15 -15.84
N LEU A 27 4.27 -9.74 -14.79
CA LEU A 27 5.57 -9.29 -14.28
C LEU A 27 6.71 -9.58 -15.28
N SER A 28 6.71 -10.74 -15.93
CA SER A 28 7.75 -11.10 -16.91
C SER A 28 7.70 -10.27 -18.19
N THR A 29 6.57 -9.63 -18.48
CA THR A 29 6.37 -8.82 -19.70
C THR A 29 6.19 -7.33 -19.41
N LEU A 30 6.26 -6.92 -18.14
CA LEU A 30 6.09 -5.53 -17.74
C LEU A 30 7.20 -4.65 -18.31
N GLN A 31 6.79 -3.62 -19.03
CA GLN A 31 7.67 -2.58 -19.56
C GLN A 31 7.08 -1.22 -19.28
N VAL A 32 7.89 -0.35 -18.67
CA VAL A 32 7.47 1.01 -18.33
C VAL A 32 8.34 2.02 -19.09
N GLN A 33 7.72 2.68 -20.06
CA GLN A 33 8.35 3.78 -20.77
C GLN A 33 8.12 5.06 -19.97
N ARG A 34 9.21 5.77 -19.67
CA ARG A 34 9.20 6.97 -18.83
C ARG A 34 9.55 8.20 -19.66
N ASP A 35 9.04 9.35 -19.24
CA ASP A 35 9.41 10.65 -19.81
C ASP A 35 10.75 11.17 -19.25
N THR A 36 11.14 12.40 -19.64
CA THR A 36 12.36 13.06 -19.17
C THR A 36 12.38 13.29 -17.66
N ASN A 37 11.21 13.45 -17.04
CA ASN A 37 11.05 13.61 -15.59
C ASN A 37 10.96 12.24 -14.89
N LYS A 38 11.24 11.16 -15.61
CA LYS A 38 11.17 9.77 -15.16
C LYS A 38 9.77 9.34 -14.73
N THR A 39 8.73 10.05 -15.15
CA THR A 39 7.33 9.71 -14.90
C THR A 39 6.87 8.63 -15.89
N PRO A 40 6.18 7.56 -15.45
CA PRO A 40 5.66 6.55 -16.35
C PRO A 40 4.67 7.15 -17.35
N ARG A 41 5.02 7.10 -18.63
CA ARG A 41 4.19 7.58 -19.74
C ARG A 41 3.33 6.46 -20.31
N ARG A 42 3.91 5.26 -20.43
CA ARG A 42 3.28 4.11 -21.07
C ARG A 42 3.70 2.83 -20.34
N ILE A 43 2.74 2.03 -19.91
CA ILE A 43 2.96 0.79 -19.17
C ILE A 43 2.40 -0.33 -20.01
N THR A 44 3.27 -1.21 -20.50
CA THR A 44 2.93 -2.28 -21.42
C THR A 44 3.21 -3.62 -20.75
N PHE A 45 2.32 -4.59 -20.92
CA PHE A 45 2.44 -5.93 -20.34
C PHE A 45 1.53 -6.89 -21.10
N GLN A 46 1.70 -8.19 -20.89
CA GLN A 46 0.80 -9.22 -21.39
C GLN A 46 -0.05 -9.78 -20.25
N LEU A 47 -1.30 -10.07 -20.58
CA LEU A 47 -2.22 -10.85 -19.76
C LEU A 47 -3.10 -11.67 -20.71
N MET A 48 -3.23 -12.96 -20.42
CA MET A 48 -3.99 -13.90 -21.25
C MET A 48 -3.49 -13.92 -22.70
N ASN A 49 -2.16 -13.89 -22.88
CA ASN A 49 -1.45 -13.85 -24.16
C ASN A 49 -1.79 -12.64 -25.05
N SER A 50 -2.38 -11.60 -24.46
CA SER A 50 -2.76 -10.37 -25.17
C SER A 50 -1.93 -9.21 -24.66
N LEU A 51 -1.38 -8.42 -25.59
CA LEU A 51 -0.61 -7.22 -25.26
C LEU A 51 -1.54 -6.09 -24.84
N HIS A 52 -1.32 -5.56 -23.64
CA HIS A 52 -2.07 -4.45 -23.07
C HIS A 52 -1.18 -3.24 -22.86
N ASN A 53 -1.80 -2.07 -22.84
CA ASN A 53 -1.13 -0.81 -22.60
C ASN A 53 -2.00 0.11 -21.74
N LEU A 54 -1.46 0.60 -20.64
CA LEU A 54 -2.10 1.54 -19.74
C LEU A 54 -1.24 2.77 -19.49
N THR A 55 -1.93 3.86 -19.11
CA THR A 55 -1.32 5.05 -18.53
C THR A 55 -1.48 5.01 -17.01
N ILE A 56 -0.67 5.78 -16.28
CA ILE A 56 -0.86 5.95 -14.83
C ILE A 56 -2.26 6.44 -14.49
N ARG A 57 -2.80 7.37 -15.29
CA ARG A 57 -4.18 7.82 -15.13
C ARG A 57 -5.18 6.67 -15.18
N ARG A 58 -5.01 5.74 -16.12
CA ARG A 58 -5.89 4.57 -16.23
C ARG A 58 -5.71 3.64 -15.03
N ILE A 59 -4.48 3.42 -14.56
CA ILE A 59 -4.23 2.66 -13.33
C ILE A 59 -4.94 3.30 -12.14
N ASN A 60 -4.79 4.62 -11.94
CA ASN A 60 -5.49 5.31 -10.86
C ASN A 60 -7.02 5.13 -10.97
N GLN A 61 -7.59 5.22 -12.17
CA GLN A 61 -9.03 4.95 -12.37
C GLN A 61 -9.44 3.52 -11.99
N VAL A 62 -8.62 2.51 -12.34
CA VAL A 62 -8.89 1.10 -12.00
C VAL A 62 -9.05 0.90 -10.50
N PHE A 63 -8.20 1.55 -9.70
CA PHE A 63 -8.22 1.44 -8.24
C PHE A 63 -9.13 2.47 -7.55
N GLY A 64 -9.84 3.31 -8.32
CA GLY A 64 -10.60 4.44 -7.77
C GLY A 64 -9.72 5.47 -7.07
N TRP A 65 -8.44 5.55 -7.43
CA TRP A 65 -7.49 6.51 -6.92
C TRP A 65 -7.58 7.85 -7.66
N PRO A 66 -7.15 8.94 -7.01
CA PRO A 66 -7.11 10.27 -7.60
C PRO A 66 -6.28 10.32 -8.91
N THR A 67 -6.80 10.99 -9.94
CA THR A 67 -6.20 11.03 -11.29
C THR A 67 -5.55 12.35 -11.68
N THR A 68 -5.72 13.40 -10.88
CA THR A 68 -5.37 14.80 -11.22
C THR A 68 -4.16 15.33 -10.47
N ARG A 69 -3.30 14.43 -9.97
CA ARG A 69 -2.29 14.76 -8.96
C ARG A 69 -0.90 14.28 -9.35
N THR A 70 0.12 14.96 -8.85
CA THR A 70 1.43 15.07 -9.52
C THR A 70 2.62 14.56 -8.70
N ILE A 71 2.43 14.14 -7.43
CA ILE A 71 3.56 13.75 -6.57
C ILE A 71 3.77 12.24 -6.60
N GLY A 72 4.78 11.82 -7.36
CA GLY A 72 5.27 10.45 -7.45
C GLY A 72 6.49 10.16 -6.57
N PRO A 73 7.02 8.93 -6.62
CA PRO A 73 8.17 8.46 -5.85
C PRO A 73 9.49 9.18 -6.12
N ARG A 74 9.56 9.95 -7.21
CA ARG A 74 10.79 10.58 -7.70
C ARG A 74 10.79 12.10 -7.53
N ASP A 75 9.69 12.65 -7.02
CA ASP A 75 9.60 14.07 -6.72
C ASP A 75 10.35 14.43 -5.46
N SER A 76 10.81 15.68 -5.40
CA SER A 76 11.47 16.20 -4.22
C SER A 76 10.48 16.33 -3.06
N TYR A 77 10.94 15.96 -1.86
CA TYR A 77 10.15 16.15 -0.65
C TYR A 77 9.86 17.65 -0.42
N PRO A 78 8.63 18.01 0.01
CA PRO A 78 8.30 19.35 0.45
C PRO A 78 9.23 19.82 1.57
N ARG A 79 9.54 21.13 1.60
CA ARG A 79 10.47 21.71 2.59
C ARG A 79 10.00 21.53 4.04
N ASN A 80 8.70 21.39 4.27
CA ASN A 80 8.09 21.18 5.58
C ASN A 80 8.02 19.71 5.99
N TYR A 81 8.40 18.76 5.11
CA TYR A 81 8.48 17.36 5.49
C TYR A 81 9.82 17.07 6.20
N ASN A 82 9.72 16.57 7.43
CA ASN A 82 10.84 16.03 8.18
C ASN A 82 10.45 14.65 8.75
N ALA A 83 11.12 13.59 8.27
CA ALA A 83 10.82 12.22 8.66
C ALA A 83 10.98 11.98 10.17
N GLY A 84 12.07 12.48 10.78
CA GLY A 84 12.32 12.31 12.22
C GLY A 84 11.30 13.06 13.08
N GLU A 85 10.94 14.28 12.70
CA GLU A 85 9.92 15.05 13.39
C GLU A 85 8.55 14.37 13.31
N PHE A 86 8.15 13.90 12.13
CA PHE A 86 6.88 13.22 11.95
C PHE A 86 6.84 11.88 12.68
N TRP A 87 7.91 11.09 12.61
CA TRP A 87 8.05 9.85 13.38
C TRP A 87 7.88 10.09 14.88
N ARG A 88 8.55 11.12 15.41
CA ARG A 88 8.40 11.50 16.82
C ARG A 88 6.97 11.89 17.18
N LYS A 89 6.24 12.57 16.28
CA LYS A 89 4.82 12.91 16.51
C LYS A 89 3.93 11.67 16.63
N ILE A 90 4.17 10.62 15.85
CA ILE A 90 3.31 9.43 15.82
C ILE A 90 3.76 8.28 16.74
N THR A 91 4.99 8.33 17.26
CA THR A 91 5.58 7.27 18.12
C THR A 91 6.08 7.74 19.48
N SER A 92 6.25 9.05 19.67
CA SER A 92 6.97 9.64 20.81
C SER A 92 8.44 9.22 20.96
N LEU A 93 9.05 8.62 19.92
CA LEU A 93 10.47 8.26 19.88
C LEU A 93 11.30 9.37 19.21
N PHE A 94 12.52 9.60 19.68
CA PHE A 94 13.34 10.75 19.26
C PHE A 94 14.00 10.59 17.89
N GLU A 95 14.36 9.36 17.51
CA GLU A 95 15.07 9.08 16.28
C GLU A 95 14.25 8.15 15.39
N TYR A 96 14.33 8.42 14.08
CA TYR A 96 13.77 7.56 13.05
C TYR A 96 14.88 6.85 12.30
N ASN A 97 14.88 5.52 12.33
CA ASN A 97 15.77 4.67 11.57
C ASN A 97 14.95 3.77 10.61
N PRO A 98 14.95 4.06 9.29
CA PRO A 98 14.17 3.33 8.29
C PRO A 98 14.60 1.87 8.08
N ARG A 99 15.62 1.39 8.80
CA ARG A 99 16.11 0.00 8.76
C ARG A 99 15.63 -0.84 9.93
N THR A 100 15.25 -0.22 11.04
CA THR A 100 14.97 -0.94 12.30
C THR A 100 13.62 -0.59 12.90
N ASP A 101 13.08 0.58 12.57
CA ASP A 101 11.90 1.11 13.23
C ASP A 101 10.62 0.48 12.72
N LYS A 102 9.83 -0.07 13.64
CA LYS A 102 8.70 -0.94 13.32
C LYS A 102 7.37 -0.21 13.41
N ALA A 103 6.41 -0.57 12.55
CA ALA A 103 5.05 -0.05 12.57
C ALA A 103 4.33 -0.28 13.92
N THR A 104 4.75 -1.28 14.70
CA THR A 104 4.23 -1.58 16.04
C THR A 104 4.52 -0.49 17.09
N THR A 105 5.45 0.43 16.82
CA THR A 105 5.75 1.57 17.71
C THR A 105 4.86 2.77 17.46
N ILE A 106 4.12 2.80 16.35
CA ILE A 106 3.15 3.85 16.05
C ILE A 106 2.02 3.77 17.07
N ILE A 107 1.79 4.85 17.82
CA ILE A 107 0.85 4.87 18.93
C ILE A 107 -0.59 4.93 18.41
N HIS A 108 -0.87 5.78 17.44
CA HIS A 108 -2.22 6.01 16.96
C HIS A 108 -2.70 4.86 16.06
N PRO A 109 -3.86 4.23 16.36
CA PRO A 109 -4.36 3.08 15.59
C PRO A 109 -4.68 3.45 14.14
N GLY A 110 -5.16 4.66 13.89
CA GLY A 110 -5.39 5.15 12.52
C GLY A 110 -4.11 5.18 11.67
N PHE A 111 -2.98 5.61 12.23
CA PHE A 111 -1.70 5.63 11.49
C PHE A 111 -1.18 4.22 11.24
N ARG A 112 -1.38 3.31 12.19
CA ARG A 112 -1.03 1.89 12.04
C ARG A 112 -1.83 1.22 10.92
N LEU A 113 -3.15 1.38 10.93
CA LEU A 113 -4.02 0.86 9.88
C LEU A 113 -3.66 1.46 8.52
N SER A 114 -3.37 2.76 8.46
CA SER A 114 -2.91 3.41 7.24
C SER A 114 -1.59 2.85 6.74
N GLN A 115 -0.61 2.68 7.62
CA GLN A 115 0.68 2.12 7.24
C GLN A 115 0.50 0.71 6.68
N ARG A 116 -0.29 -0.12 7.38
CA ARG A 116 -0.55 -1.50 6.98
C ARG A 116 -1.27 -1.59 5.65
N THR A 117 -2.26 -0.73 5.45
CA THR A 117 -3.00 -0.66 4.18
C THR A 117 -2.02 -0.30 3.07
N THR A 118 -1.32 0.83 3.19
CA THR A 118 -0.39 1.31 2.16
C THR A 118 0.71 0.29 1.84
N THR A 119 1.24 -0.41 2.85
CA THR A 119 2.29 -1.42 2.68
C THR A 119 1.81 -2.68 1.97
N ASN A 120 0.54 -3.07 2.14
CA ASN A 120 -0.04 -4.24 1.46
C ASN A 120 -0.61 -3.92 0.07
N THR A 121 -0.88 -2.66 -0.23
CA THR A 121 -1.54 -2.26 -1.48
C THR A 121 -0.64 -1.52 -2.47
N THR A 122 0.21 -0.60 -2.00
CA THR A 122 1.01 0.28 -2.87
C THR A 122 2.45 -0.16 -2.92
N PHE A 123 3.03 -0.46 -1.75
CA PHE A 123 4.39 -1.00 -1.67
C PHE A 123 4.44 -2.52 -1.68
N VAL A 124 3.28 -3.17 -1.65
CA VAL A 124 3.04 -4.60 -1.81
C VAL A 124 4.25 -5.49 -1.47
N ARG A 125 4.67 -5.46 -0.21
CA ARG A 125 5.92 -6.09 0.27
C ARG A 125 5.69 -7.26 1.24
N GLY A 126 4.44 -7.66 1.40
CA GLY A 126 3.99 -8.65 2.39
C GLY A 126 4.41 -8.30 3.82
N ASP A 127 4.50 -9.33 4.67
CA ASP A 127 4.67 -9.20 6.13
C ASP A 127 6.14 -9.23 6.60
N SER A 128 7.08 -8.94 5.70
CA SER A 128 8.46 -9.43 5.80
C SER A 128 9.34 -8.74 6.86
N SER A 129 9.07 -7.51 7.28
CA SER A 129 9.97 -6.82 8.25
C SER A 129 9.28 -5.98 9.32
N TRP A 130 8.01 -5.61 9.14
CA TRP A 130 7.31 -4.61 9.96
C TRP A 130 8.00 -3.25 10.01
N VAL A 131 9.10 -3.05 9.27
CA VAL A 131 9.88 -1.82 9.28
C VAL A 131 9.19 -0.78 8.43
N VAL A 132 8.99 0.41 8.99
CA VAL A 132 8.44 1.54 8.26
C VAL A 132 9.56 2.14 7.43
N SER A 133 9.40 2.12 6.10
CA SER A 133 10.37 2.75 5.19
C SER A 133 10.17 4.26 5.09
N THR A 134 11.18 5.00 4.66
CA THR A 134 11.06 6.46 4.44
C THR A 134 9.94 6.80 3.45
N ARG A 135 9.71 5.95 2.45
CA ARG A 135 8.62 6.08 1.48
C ARG A 135 7.25 5.90 2.15
N GLU A 136 7.10 4.88 2.99
CA GLU A 136 5.87 4.66 3.78
C GLU A 136 5.61 5.81 4.75
N LEU A 137 6.63 6.27 5.46
CA LEU A 137 6.50 7.37 6.42
C LEU A 137 6.10 8.67 5.73
N TYR A 138 6.64 8.94 4.55
CA TYR A 138 6.26 10.08 3.72
C TYR A 138 4.81 9.99 3.24
N PHE A 139 4.38 8.78 2.88
CA PHE A 139 3.00 8.50 2.50
C PHE A 139 2.04 8.81 3.67
N LEU A 140 2.36 8.34 4.88
CA LEU A 140 1.58 8.62 6.09
C LEU A 140 1.52 10.11 6.43
N TRP A 141 2.62 10.84 6.24
CA TRP A 141 2.66 12.28 6.45
C TRP A 141 1.71 13.01 5.49
N HIS A 142 1.69 12.63 4.21
CA HIS A 142 0.71 13.19 3.27
C HIS A 142 -0.74 12.96 3.71
N LEU A 143 -1.04 11.73 4.17
CA LEU A 143 -2.36 11.40 4.68
C LEU A 143 -2.71 12.22 5.94
N SER A 144 -1.76 12.48 6.84
CA SER A 144 -2.00 13.27 8.05
C SER A 144 -2.28 14.75 7.78
N GLU A 145 -1.62 15.31 6.78
CA GLU A 145 -1.80 16.71 6.39
C GLU A 145 -3.11 16.92 5.59
N GLY A 146 -3.89 15.86 5.34
CA GLY A 146 -5.01 15.90 4.42
C GLY A 146 -4.57 16.24 2.98
N ILE A 147 -3.28 16.09 2.68
CA ILE A 147 -2.73 16.39 1.37
C ILE A 147 -3.04 15.21 0.48
N THR A 148 -3.87 15.49 -0.50
CA THR A 148 -4.44 14.45 -1.32
C THR A 148 -3.59 14.20 -2.58
N THR A 149 -2.54 15.00 -2.85
CA THR A 149 -1.78 15.09 -4.12
C THR A 149 -0.85 13.93 -4.50
N LEU A 150 -0.91 12.79 -3.81
CA LEU A 150 -0.10 11.62 -4.15
C LEU A 150 -0.63 10.91 -5.40
N ASP A 151 0.26 10.60 -6.34
CA ASP A 151 -0.03 9.74 -7.48
C ASP A 151 0.23 8.27 -7.12
N VAL A 152 -0.74 7.64 -6.43
CA VAL A 152 -0.62 6.28 -5.88
C VAL A 152 -0.30 5.24 -6.97
N GLY A 153 -0.88 5.41 -8.17
CA GLY A 153 -0.60 4.56 -9.32
C GLY A 153 0.86 4.62 -9.75
N PHE A 154 1.50 5.79 -9.70
CA PHE A 154 2.94 5.88 -9.95
C PHE A 154 3.72 5.10 -8.87
N TRP A 155 3.42 5.29 -7.59
CA TRP A 155 4.09 4.51 -6.53
C TRP A 155 3.93 2.99 -6.71
N LEU A 156 2.73 2.53 -7.08
CA LEU A 156 2.47 1.12 -7.37
C LEU A 156 3.30 0.63 -8.57
N VAL A 157 3.34 1.37 -9.67
CA VAL A 157 4.06 0.95 -10.89
C VAL A 157 5.56 0.92 -10.66
N ASP A 158 6.12 1.88 -9.93
CA ASP A 158 7.54 1.87 -9.55
C ASP A 158 7.87 0.59 -8.76
N HIS A 159 6.99 0.19 -7.83
CA HIS A 159 7.13 -1.06 -7.10
C HIS A 159 6.96 -2.32 -7.98
N LEU A 160 6.01 -2.32 -8.91
CA LEU A 160 5.82 -3.44 -9.83
C LEU A 160 7.05 -3.67 -10.73
N GLU A 161 7.74 -2.61 -11.14
CA GLU A 161 9.02 -2.72 -11.86
C GLU A 161 10.12 -3.33 -10.98
N ASP A 162 10.22 -2.91 -9.72
CA ASP A 162 11.18 -3.48 -8.77
C ASP A 162 10.91 -4.98 -8.56
N VAL A 163 9.64 -5.39 -8.43
CA VAL A 163 9.26 -6.80 -8.29
C VAL A 163 9.49 -7.59 -9.58
N ALA A 164 9.24 -7.00 -10.76
CA ALA A 164 9.44 -7.65 -12.05
C ALA A 164 10.92 -7.97 -12.34
N THR A 165 11.85 -7.23 -11.74
CA THR A 165 13.30 -7.39 -11.94
C THR A 165 14.02 -7.99 -10.73
N GLY A 166 13.36 -8.06 -9.58
CA GLY A 166 13.90 -8.61 -8.34
C GLY A 166 13.84 -10.14 -8.26
N SER A 167 14.45 -10.68 -7.20
CA SER A 167 14.41 -12.11 -6.86
C SER A 167 13.63 -12.40 -5.56
N ASP A 168 12.95 -11.39 -5.01
CA ASP A 168 12.17 -11.52 -3.78
C ASP A 168 10.81 -12.20 -4.02
N ASN A 169 10.14 -12.58 -2.94
CA ASN A 169 8.81 -13.16 -2.99
C ASN A 169 7.80 -12.20 -3.64
N ILE A 170 7.01 -12.72 -4.60
CA ILE A 170 5.96 -11.96 -5.26
C ILE A 170 4.73 -11.89 -4.34
N THR A 171 4.32 -10.67 -3.98
CA THR A 171 3.10 -10.43 -3.18
C THR A 171 2.08 -9.54 -3.90
N THR A 172 2.32 -9.22 -5.18
CA THR A 172 1.56 -8.25 -6.00
C THR A 172 0.38 -8.81 -6.78
N GLY A 173 0.11 -10.12 -6.68
CA GLY A 173 -0.86 -10.80 -7.54
C GLY A 173 -2.30 -10.30 -7.43
N GLY A 174 -2.75 -9.91 -6.23
CA GLY A 174 -4.08 -9.30 -6.06
C GLY A 174 -4.24 -7.98 -6.82
N MET A 175 -3.21 -7.13 -6.83
CA MET A 175 -3.24 -5.86 -7.57
C MET A 175 -3.27 -6.09 -9.09
N ILE A 176 -2.52 -7.07 -9.57
CA ILE A 176 -2.52 -7.48 -10.98
C ILE A 176 -3.90 -8.02 -11.38
N THR A 177 -4.55 -8.77 -10.50
CA THR A 177 -5.90 -9.31 -10.72
C THR A 177 -6.93 -8.18 -10.84
N ILE A 178 -6.83 -7.12 -10.03
CA ILE A 178 -7.70 -5.94 -10.15
C ILE A 178 -7.50 -5.25 -11.52
N ILE A 179 -6.24 -5.15 -12.00
CA ILE A 179 -5.95 -4.63 -13.34
C ILE A 179 -6.55 -5.52 -14.42
N ALA A 180 -6.40 -6.85 -14.32
CA ALA A 180 -6.95 -7.81 -15.27
C ALA A 180 -8.49 -7.72 -15.34
N ALA A 181 -9.16 -7.64 -14.18
CA ALA A 181 -10.60 -7.48 -14.09
C ALA A 181 -11.07 -6.18 -14.76
N ALA A 182 -10.36 -5.07 -14.55
CA ALA A 182 -10.71 -3.79 -15.16
C ALA A 182 -10.43 -3.70 -16.68
N LEU A 183 -9.74 -4.69 -17.24
CA LEU A 183 -9.58 -4.92 -18.67
C LEU A 183 -10.67 -5.85 -19.24
N ASN A 184 -11.62 -6.31 -18.41
CA ASN A 184 -12.67 -7.28 -18.74
C ASN A 184 -12.09 -8.60 -19.29
N LEU A 185 -10.95 -9.05 -18.76
CA LEU A 185 -10.39 -10.34 -19.10
C LEU A 185 -11.13 -11.45 -18.36
N ASP A 186 -11.37 -12.56 -19.06
CA ASP A 186 -11.88 -13.78 -18.46
C ASP A 186 -10.72 -14.66 -18.02
N PHE A 187 -10.72 -15.03 -16.74
CA PHE A 187 -9.71 -15.86 -16.10
C PHE A 187 -10.36 -16.80 -15.06
N ALA A 188 -11.63 -17.16 -15.27
CA ALA A 188 -12.38 -18.02 -14.36
C ALA A 188 -11.74 -19.41 -14.18
N ASP A 189 -11.05 -19.90 -15.21
CA ASP A 189 -10.40 -21.22 -15.21
C ASP A 189 -8.95 -21.18 -14.68
N GLU A 190 -8.43 -20.00 -14.31
CA GLU A 190 -7.06 -19.86 -13.81
C GLU A 190 -6.95 -20.34 -12.35
N GLU A 191 -5.80 -20.92 -12.00
CA GLU A 191 -5.55 -21.41 -10.65
C GLU A 191 -5.34 -20.26 -9.66
N VAL A 192 -6.15 -20.25 -8.60
CA VAL A 192 -6.05 -19.31 -7.49
C VAL A 192 -4.96 -19.75 -6.51
N CYS A 193 -4.00 -18.87 -6.26
CA CYS A 193 -3.08 -19.00 -5.13
C CYS A 193 -3.82 -18.74 -3.82
N LEU A 194 -3.75 -19.71 -2.89
CA LEU A 194 -4.31 -19.55 -1.55
C LEU A 194 -3.50 -18.54 -0.73
N GLY A 195 -4.20 -17.66 -0.02
CA GLY A 195 -3.59 -16.68 0.87
C GLY A 195 -4.59 -15.64 1.37
N PRO A 196 -4.20 -14.83 2.36
CA PRO A 196 -5.03 -13.72 2.82
C PRO A 196 -5.16 -12.67 1.71
N THR A 197 -6.39 -12.28 1.39
CA THR A 197 -6.68 -11.23 0.39
C THR A 197 -7.04 -9.89 1.01
N GLN A 198 -7.31 -9.86 2.32
CA GLN A 198 -7.81 -8.69 3.03
C GLN A 198 -7.15 -8.55 4.40
N LEU A 199 -7.07 -7.30 4.88
CA LEU A 199 -6.70 -7.01 6.26
C LEU A 199 -7.96 -7.02 7.13
N ASP A 200 -8.27 -8.16 7.74
CA ASP A 200 -9.43 -8.34 8.63
C ASP A 200 -9.05 -8.34 10.12
N MET A 201 -10.06 -8.40 10.98
CA MET A 201 -9.86 -8.47 12.44
C MET A 201 -9.01 -9.67 12.85
N GLN A 202 -9.10 -10.80 12.13
CA GLN A 202 -8.28 -11.97 12.40
C GLN A 202 -6.81 -11.70 12.10
N SER A 203 -6.53 -10.99 11.02
CA SER A 203 -5.19 -10.53 10.65
C SER A 203 -4.64 -9.54 11.70
N LEU A 204 -5.45 -8.60 12.17
CA LEU A 204 -5.08 -7.64 13.22
C LEU A 204 -4.78 -8.31 14.58
N ARG A 205 -5.55 -9.36 14.93
CA ARG A 205 -5.30 -10.20 16.12
C ARG A 205 -4.03 -11.02 15.99
N THR A 206 -3.80 -11.62 14.83
CA THR A 206 -2.60 -12.44 14.55
C THR A 206 -1.32 -11.65 14.79
N VAL A 207 -1.34 -10.36 14.48
CA VAL A 207 -0.19 -9.45 14.63
C VAL A 207 -0.21 -8.69 15.97
N ARG A 208 -1.12 -9.08 16.87
CA ARG A 208 -1.33 -8.53 18.22
C ARG A 208 -1.53 -7.02 18.26
N TRP A 209 -2.14 -6.45 17.23
CA TRP A 209 -2.52 -5.04 17.22
C TRP A 209 -3.83 -4.82 17.96
N VAL A 210 -4.71 -5.80 17.90
CA VAL A 210 -5.94 -5.87 18.68
C VAL A 210 -5.88 -7.13 19.53
N VAL A 211 -6.22 -6.99 20.80
CA VAL A 211 -6.53 -8.13 21.67
C VAL A 211 -7.95 -8.00 22.19
N ASP A 212 -8.55 -9.15 22.48
CA ASP A 212 -9.83 -9.19 23.14
C ASP A 212 -9.66 -8.74 24.60
N ALA A 213 -10.60 -7.95 25.08
CA ALA A 213 -10.61 -7.44 26.46
C ALA A 213 -11.93 -7.78 27.15
N GLU A 214 -11.86 -8.07 28.45
CA GLU A 214 -13.06 -8.26 29.27
C GLU A 214 -13.70 -6.89 29.58
N GLY A 215 -15.01 -6.76 29.36
CA GLY A 215 -15.78 -5.56 29.70
C GLY A 215 -16.53 -4.91 28.52
N ALA A 216 -16.96 -3.66 28.70
CA ALA A 216 -17.85 -2.95 27.77
C ALA A 216 -17.20 -2.59 26.41
N HIS A 217 -15.86 -2.61 26.33
CA HIS A 217 -15.12 -2.41 25.09
C HIS A 217 -14.41 -3.71 24.73
N PRO A 218 -14.93 -4.50 23.78
CA PRO A 218 -14.44 -5.85 23.52
C PRO A 218 -13.04 -5.91 22.90
N TYR A 219 -12.46 -4.76 22.51
CA TYR A 219 -11.19 -4.67 21.80
C TYR A 219 -10.28 -3.60 22.40
N LEU A 220 -9.03 -3.97 22.69
CA LEU A 220 -7.96 -3.05 23.07
C LEU A 220 -6.85 -3.03 22.02
N TRP A 221 -6.40 -1.83 21.65
CA TRP A 221 -5.25 -1.66 20.78
C TRP A 221 -3.95 -1.79 21.56
N TYR A 222 -2.96 -2.50 21.03
CA TYR A 222 -1.65 -2.66 21.68
C TYR A 222 -0.56 -1.98 20.87
N ALA A 223 0.20 -1.06 21.47
CA ALA A 223 1.40 -0.45 20.87
C ALA A 223 2.57 -0.57 21.84
N SER A 224 3.75 -0.96 21.34
CA SER A 224 4.97 -1.12 22.15
C SER A 224 4.77 -1.93 23.45
N GLY A 225 3.93 -2.97 23.41
CA GLY A 225 3.63 -3.83 24.56
C GLY A 225 2.70 -3.22 25.62
N ARG A 226 2.04 -2.08 25.33
CA ARG A 226 1.09 -1.42 26.23
C ARG A 226 -0.31 -1.32 25.60
N PRO A 227 -1.38 -1.48 26.40
CA PRO A 227 -2.73 -1.22 25.92
C PRO A 227 -2.93 0.29 25.73
N TYR A 228 -3.54 0.65 24.61
CA TYR A 228 -4.04 1.97 24.28
C TYR A 228 -5.55 1.84 24.06
N ALA A 229 -6.34 2.39 24.97
CA ALA A 229 -7.76 2.57 24.73
C ALA A 229 -7.91 3.73 23.75
N TYR A 230 -8.45 3.47 22.56
CA TYR A 230 -8.84 4.54 21.66
C TYR A 230 -10.21 5.03 22.11
N HIS A 231 -10.27 6.21 22.71
CA HIS A 231 -11.52 6.95 22.84
C HIS A 231 -11.66 7.79 21.56
N PRO A 232 -12.62 7.50 20.67
CA PRO A 232 -12.96 8.43 19.62
C PRO A 232 -13.65 9.63 20.29
N ASP A 233 -12.91 10.72 20.48
CA ASP A 233 -13.50 12.03 20.74
C ASP A 233 -14.10 12.61 19.45
#